data_AF-A0A9X8DTQ1-F1
#
_entry.id   AF-A0A9X8DTQ1-F1
#
_cell.length_a   1.000
_cell.length_b   1.000
_cell.length_c   1.000
_cell.angle_alpha   90.00
_cell.angle_beta   90.00
_cell.angle_gamma   90.00
#
_symmetry.space_group_name_H-M   'P 1'
#
loop_
_entity.id
_entity.type
_entity.pdbx_description
1 polymer ?
#
loop_
_entity_poly.entity_id
_entity_poly.type
_entity_poly.pdbx_seq_one_letter_code
_entity_poly.pdbx_strand_id
1 'polypeptide(L)'
;MQGRLVLVMCNLKARNLVGFKSHGMVLCAVATNADGSESVAFVEPPAGAVVGERVTYDGVTGGEPWTPAQVEKKKVLVSAGEGLVSDAEGVAKWNDHVMLTSAGPCTSPSIRSGILR
;
A
#
# COMPACT_ATOMS: atom_id res chain seq x y z
N MET A 1 -2.46 -16.96 -2.04
CA MET A 1 -1.84 -16.15 -0.96
C MET A 1 -0.54 -16.75 -0.42
N GLN A 2 -0.35 -18.07 -0.43
CA GLN A 2 0.87 -18.67 0.14
C GLN A 2 2.13 -18.26 -0.64
N GLY A 3 3.23 -17.99 0.09
CA GLY A 3 4.54 -17.67 -0.50
C GLY A 3 4.65 -16.34 -1.25
N ARG A 4 3.66 -15.44 -1.11
CA ARG A 4 3.65 -14.15 -1.81
C ARG A 4 4.25 -13.04 -0.95
N LEU A 5 5.03 -12.17 -1.58
CA LEU A 5 5.47 -10.91 -0.98
C LEU A 5 4.35 -9.87 -1.13
N VAL A 6 4.12 -9.09 -0.07
CA VAL A 6 3.05 -8.09 -0.02
C VAL A 6 3.53 -6.84 0.71
N LEU A 7 2.92 -5.70 0.38
CA LEU A 7 3.08 -4.47 1.15
C LEU A 7 2.06 -4.45 2.30
N VAL A 8 2.54 -4.11 3.51
CA VAL A 8 1.70 -4.06 4.71
C VAL A 8 1.87 -2.72 5.41
N MET A 9 0.76 -2.07 5.74
CA MET A 9 0.73 -0.92 6.64
C MET A 9 0.80 -1.41 8.09
N CYS A 10 1.98 -1.27 8.71
CA CYS A 10 2.26 -1.82 10.05
C CYS A 10 1.99 -0.84 11.21
N ASN A 11 1.73 0.43 10.94
CA ASN A 11 1.53 1.47 11.97
C ASN A 11 0.06 1.82 12.22
N LEU A 12 -0.87 0.93 11.83
CA LEU A 12 -2.29 1.09 12.10
C LEU A 12 -2.64 0.58 13.50
N LYS A 13 -3.63 1.21 14.13
CA LYS A 13 -4.17 0.69 15.39
C LYS A 13 -4.85 -0.64 15.14
N ALA A 14 -4.53 -1.64 15.95
CA ALA A 14 -5.13 -2.95 15.81
C ALA A 14 -6.66 -2.88 15.92
N ARG A 15 -7.35 -3.55 14.99
CA ARG A 15 -8.82 -3.60 14.95
C ARG A 15 -9.30 -5.04 15.00
N ASN A 16 -10.43 -5.26 15.67
CA ASN A 16 -11.08 -6.56 15.67
C ASN A 16 -11.77 -6.77 14.33
N LEU A 17 -11.36 -7.82 13.61
CA LEU A 17 -12.01 -8.32 12.41
C LEU A 17 -12.54 -9.71 12.72
N VAL A 18 -13.87 -9.87 12.71
CA VAL A 18 -14.56 -11.17 12.82
C VAL A 18 -14.00 -12.06 13.97
N GLY A 19 -13.78 -11.46 15.15
CA GLY A 19 -13.36 -12.18 16.36
C GLY A 19 -11.86 -12.25 16.63
N PHE A 20 -10.98 -11.73 15.76
CA PHE A 20 -9.54 -11.64 16.03
C PHE A 20 -8.97 -10.24 15.76
N LYS A 21 -7.84 -9.92 16.38
CA LYS A 21 -7.17 -8.62 16.19
C LYS A 21 -6.28 -8.65 14.94
N SER A 22 -6.58 -7.80 13.97
CA SER A 22 -5.67 -7.50 12.87
C SER A 22 -4.68 -6.41 13.25
N HIS A 23 -3.39 -6.63 13.00
CA HIS A 23 -2.28 -5.73 13.35
C HIS A 23 -1.69 -5.01 12.13
N GLY A 24 -2.29 -5.19 10.95
CA GLY A 24 -1.82 -4.55 9.73
C GLY A 24 -2.85 -4.65 8.62
N MET A 25 -2.65 -3.87 7.57
CA MET A 25 -3.50 -3.85 6.38
C MET A 25 -2.63 -4.09 5.16
N VAL A 26 -3.00 -5.06 4.32
CA VAL A 26 -2.31 -5.35 3.06
C VAL A 26 -2.74 -4.31 2.03
N LEU A 27 -1.78 -3.66 1.38
CA LEU A 27 -2.05 -2.67 0.35
C LEU A 27 -2.43 -3.35 -0.97
N CYS A 28 -3.58 -2.98 -1.52
CA CYS A 28 -4.08 -3.52 -2.78
C CYS A 28 -4.44 -2.40 -3.76
N ALA A 29 -4.21 -2.65 -5.04
CA ALA A 29 -4.77 -1.85 -6.11
C ALA A 29 -6.22 -2.27 -6.36
N VAL A 30 -7.08 -1.28 -6.59
CA VAL A 30 -8.50 -1.47 -6.87
C VAL A 30 -8.86 -0.71 -8.14
N ALA A 31 -9.58 -1.39 -9.04
CA ALA A 31 -10.16 -0.79 -10.23
C ALA A 31 -11.67 -1.00 -10.23
N THR A 32 -12.42 0.05 -10.52
CA THR A 32 -13.85 -0.03 -10.77
C THR A 32 -14.07 -0.35 -12.24
N ASN A 33 -14.71 -1.48 -12.49
CA ASN A 33 -15.06 -1.95 -13.82
C ASN A 33 -16.27 -1.17 -14.36
N ALA A 34 -16.51 -1.23 -15.67
CA ALA A 34 -17.61 -0.51 -16.34
C ALA A 34 -19.02 -0.93 -15.86
N ASP A 35 -19.14 -2.12 -15.29
CA ASP A 35 -20.38 -2.65 -14.69
C ASP A 35 -20.58 -2.22 -13.22
N GLY A 36 -19.65 -1.42 -12.67
CA GLY A 36 -19.65 -0.98 -11.28
C GLY A 36 -19.07 -1.99 -10.29
N SER A 37 -18.58 -3.15 -10.75
CA SER A 37 -17.87 -4.10 -9.89
C SER A 37 -16.45 -3.62 -9.58
N GLU A 38 -15.91 -4.02 -8.42
CA GLU A 38 -14.53 -3.69 -8.03
C GLU A 38 -13.62 -4.91 -8.22
N SER A 39 -12.58 -4.75 -9.04
CA SER A 39 -11.47 -5.70 -9.14
C SER A 39 -10.39 -5.31 -8.14
N VAL A 40 -9.78 -6.30 -7.47
CA VAL A 40 -8.72 -6.07 -6.49
C VAL A 40 -7.48 -6.89 -6.86
N ALA A 41 -6.31 -6.27 -6.81
CA ALA A 41 -5.02 -6.90 -7.06
C ALA A 41 -4.01 -6.48 -5.98
N PHE A 42 -3.09 -7.38 -5.62
CA PHE A 42 -2.06 -7.07 -4.64
C PHE A 42 -1.03 -6.11 -5.22
N VAL A 43 -0.55 -5.18 -4.39
CA VAL A 43 0.70 -4.48 -4.68
C VAL A 43 1.85 -5.38 -4.23
N GLU A 44 2.66 -5.78 -5.18
CA GLU A 44 3.76 -6.73 -4.99
C GLU A 44 5.09 -5.95 -5.03
N PRO A 45 5.98 -6.17 -4.05
CA PRO A 45 7.34 -5.64 -4.13
C PRO A 45 8.15 -6.45 -5.16
N PRO A 46 9.30 -5.94 -5.63
CA PRO A 46 10.13 -6.65 -6.59
C PRO A 46 10.70 -7.95 -6.00
N ALA A 47 11.07 -8.90 -6.86
CA ALA A 47 11.48 -10.25 -6.46
C ALA A 47 12.71 -10.32 -5.52
N GLY A 48 13.49 -9.24 -5.44
CA GLY A 48 14.64 -9.13 -4.53
C GLY A 48 14.37 -8.40 -3.21
N ALA A 49 13.13 -7.98 -2.95
CA ALA A 49 12.80 -7.21 -1.76
C ALA A 49 12.93 -8.04 -0.47
N VAL A 50 13.55 -7.46 0.55
CA VAL A 50 13.75 -8.11 1.84
C VAL A 50 12.48 -8.00 2.69
N VAL A 51 12.02 -9.12 3.25
CA VAL A 51 10.87 -9.13 4.16
C VAL A 51 11.17 -8.31 5.41
N GLY A 52 10.27 -7.37 5.73
CA GLY A 52 10.42 -6.46 6.87
C GLY A 52 11.17 -5.16 6.53
N GLU A 53 11.63 -4.99 5.30
CA GLU A 53 12.19 -3.73 4.84
C GLU A 53 11.12 -2.62 4.80
N ARG A 54 11.55 -1.38 5.06
CA ARG A 54 10.70 -0.20 4.97
C ARG A 54 10.59 0.25 3.51
N VAL A 55 9.37 0.30 2.99
CA VAL A 55 9.08 0.95 1.71
C VAL A 55 9.26 2.46 1.87
N THR A 56 10.01 3.07 0.95
CA THR A 56 10.24 4.53 0.89
C THR A 56 9.58 5.12 -0.33
N TYR A 57 9.40 6.44 -0.35
CA TYR A 57 8.86 7.16 -1.49
C TYR A 57 9.98 7.95 -2.17
N ASP A 58 10.08 7.86 -3.49
CA ASP A 58 11.09 8.59 -4.26
C ASP A 58 11.01 10.10 -3.97
N GLY A 59 12.14 10.77 -3.75
CA GLY A 59 12.18 12.20 -3.38
C GLY A 59 11.65 12.55 -1.99
N VAL A 60 11.09 11.60 -1.22
CA VAL A 60 10.68 11.82 0.18
C VAL A 60 11.74 11.25 1.11
N THR A 61 12.67 12.10 1.54
CA THR A 61 13.75 11.69 2.44
C THR A 61 13.43 12.02 3.89
N GLY A 62 13.58 11.03 4.78
CA GLY A 62 13.57 11.27 6.21
C GLY A 62 12.16 11.46 6.79
N GLY A 63 11.75 10.52 7.63
CA GLY A 63 10.49 10.59 8.36
C GLY A 63 10.32 9.36 9.22
N GLU A 64 10.10 9.56 10.51
CA GLU A 64 9.72 8.46 11.39
C GLU A 64 8.23 8.15 11.22
N PRO A 65 7.86 6.87 11.09
CA PRO A 65 6.46 6.48 10.98
C PRO A 65 5.73 6.94 12.25
N TRP A 66 4.56 7.53 12.03
CA TRP A 66 3.72 7.95 13.14
C TRP A 66 3.25 6.76 13.94
N THR A 67 3.06 7.00 15.24
CA THR A 67 2.44 6.03 16.14
C THR A 67 1.00 5.73 15.72
N PRO A 68 0.46 4.55 16.08
CA PRO A 68 -0.92 4.19 15.75
C PRO A 68 -1.97 5.22 16.20
N ALA A 69 -1.74 5.88 17.34
CA ALA A 69 -2.62 6.93 17.85
C ALA A 69 -2.58 8.20 16.97
N GLN A 70 -1.41 8.58 16.46
CA GLN A 70 -1.25 9.73 15.57
C GLN A 70 -1.90 9.47 14.21
N VAL A 71 -1.75 8.26 13.66
CA VAL A 71 -2.38 7.85 12.40
C VAL A 71 -3.91 7.95 12.48
N GLU A 72 -4.50 7.45 13.56
CA GLU A 72 -5.96 7.53 13.80
C GLU A 72 -6.43 8.97 14.03
N LYS A 73 -5.75 9.72 14.90
CA LYS A 73 -6.14 11.09 15.26
C LYS A 73 -6.08 12.04 14.06
N LYS A 74 -5.10 11.88 13.18
CA LYS A 74 -4.92 12.72 11.99
C LYS A 74 -5.59 12.14 10.74
N LYS A 75 -6.31 11.02 10.86
CA LYS A 75 -6.99 10.33 9.75
C LYS A 75 -6.08 10.12 8.52
N VAL A 76 -4.82 9.77 8.75
CA VAL A 76 -3.79 9.71 7.70
C VAL A 76 -4.18 8.77 6.57
N LEU A 77 -4.79 7.63 6.88
CA LEU A 77 -5.18 6.66 5.87
C LEU A 77 -6.20 7.25 4.88
N VAL A 78 -7.09 8.13 5.34
CA VAL A 78 -8.07 8.82 4.49
C VAL A 78 -7.37 9.88 3.65
N SER A 79 -6.58 10.74 4.28
CA SER A 79 -5.89 11.84 3.58
C SER A 79 -4.79 11.36 2.62
N ALA A 80 -4.05 10.30 2.99
CA ALA A 80 -3.03 9.71 2.13
C ALA A 80 -3.67 8.85 1.03
N GLY A 81 -4.79 8.18 1.31
CA GLY A 81 -5.55 7.37 0.37
C GLY A 81 -5.94 8.11 -0.92
N GLU A 82 -6.22 9.41 -0.84
CA GLU A 82 -6.53 10.23 -2.01
C GLU A 82 -5.36 10.32 -3.01
N GLY A 83 -4.12 10.26 -2.51
CA GLY A 83 -2.91 10.32 -3.34
C GLY A 83 -2.34 8.95 -3.72
N LEU A 84 -2.89 7.86 -3.17
CA LEU A 84 -2.39 6.50 -3.34
C LEU A 84 -2.97 5.87 -4.61
N VAL A 85 -2.15 5.79 -5.67
CA VAL A 85 -2.57 5.30 -6.99
C VAL A 85 -1.49 4.44 -7.65
N SER A 86 -1.87 3.55 -8.57
CA SER A 86 -0.93 2.94 -9.50
C SER A 86 -0.91 3.69 -10.84
N ASP A 87 0.21 3.70 -11.54
CA ASP A 87 0.31 4.29 -12.87
C ASP A 87 -0.07 3.30 -13.99
N ALA A 88 0.11 3.74 -15.25
CA ALA A 88 -0.18 2.95 -16.44
C ALA A 88 0.70 1.70 -16.60
N GLU A 89 1.84 1.63 -15.92
CA GLU A 89 2.70 0.44 -15.88
C GLU A 89 2.38 -0.45 -14.66
N GLY A 90 1.51 0.03 -13.76
CA GLY A 90 1.13 -0.65 -12.53
C GLY A 90 2.03 -0.29 -11.34
N VAL A 91 2.95 0.67 -11.49
CA VAL A 91 3.85 1.11 -10.42
C VAL A 91 3.05 1.86 -9.37
N ALA A 92 3.20 1.46 -8.11
CA ALA A 92 2.55 2.08 -6.98
C ALA A 92 3.20 3.44 -6.65
N LYS A 93 2.36 4.47 -6.53
CA LYS A 93 2.76 5.86 -6.29
C LYS A 93 1.91 6.49 -5.20
N TRP A 94 2.48 7.48 -4.53
CA TRP A 94 1.77 8.41 -3.67
C TRP A 94 2.11 9.84 -4.06
N ASN A 95 1.13 10.63 -4.55
CA ASN A 95 1.35 12.01 -5.02
C ASN A 95 2.58 12.13 -5.94
N ASP A 96 2.63 11.31 -7.00
CA ASP A 96 3.74 11.18 -7.96
C ASP A 96 5.05 10.56 -7.42
N HIS A 97 5.17 10.36 -6.12
CA HIS A 97 6.32 9.69 -5.52
C HIS A 97 6.20 8.17 -5.63
N VAL A 98 7.16 7.53 -6.29
CA VAL A 98 7.18 6.07 -6.49
C VAL A 98 7.47 5.36 -5.18
N MET A 99 6.72 4.28 -4.89
CA MET A 99 7.01 3.37 -3.79
C MET A 99 8.19 2.47 -4.14
N LEU A 100 9.30 2.65 -3.42
CA LEU A 100 10.57 1.98 -3.65
C LEU A 100 10.96 1.09 -2.48
N THR A 101 11.62 0.00 -2.83
CA THR A 101 12.43 -0.85 -1.95
C THR A 101 13.88 -0.80 -2.41
N SER A 102 14.80 -1.38 -1.64
CA SER A 102 16.21 -1.56 -1.98
C SER A 102 16.41 -2.30 -3.31
N ALA A 103 15.45 -3.15 -3.69
CA ALA A 103 15.47 -3.94 -4.92
C ALA A 103 14.68 -3.33 -6.08
N GLY A 104 14.00 -2.19 -5.88
CA GLY A 104 13.25 -1.48 -6.94
C GLY A 104 11.80 -1.12 -6.58
N PRO A 105 11.00 -0.71 -7.58
CA PRO A 105 9.64 -0.20 -7.38
C PRO A 105 8.63 -1.31 -7.11
N CYS A 106 7.63 -0.99 -6.30
CA CYS A 106 6.49 -1.88 -6.03
C CYS A 106 5.43 -1.73 -7.13
N THR A 107 4.85 -2.85 -7.56
CA THR A 107 3.93 -2.87 -8.72
C THR A 107 2.70 -3.74 -8.47
N SER A 108 1.57 -3.34 -9.03
CA SER A 108 0.37 -4.15 -9.16
C SER A 108 0.36 -4.83 -10.54
N PRO A 109 0.42 -6.17 -10.62
CA PRO A 109 0.55 -6.86 -11.90
C PRO A 109 -0.71 -6.81 -12.76
N SER A 110 -1.89 -6.80 -12.13
CA SER A 110 -3.18 -6.93 -12.82
C SER A 110 -3.97 -5.63 -12.92
N ILE A 111 -3.76 -4.70 -11.99
CA ILE A 111 -4.51 -3.43 -11.94
C ILE A 111 -3.55 -2.27 -12.11
N ARG A 112 -3.68 -1.59 -13.24
CA ARG A 112 -2.93 -0.40 -13.65
C ARG A 112 -3.87 0.80 -13.61
N SER A 113 -3.35 1.98 -13.32
CA SER A 113 -4.16 3.21 -13.19
C SER A 113 -5.31 3.07 -12.17
N GLY A 114 -5.08 2.31 -11.10
CA GLY A 114 -6.06 2.05 -10.04
C GLY A 114 -5.78 2.82 -8.76
N ILE A 115 -6.77 2.86 -7.86
CA ILE A 115 -6.60 3.44 -6.51
C ILE A 115 -5.98 2.38 -5.61
N LEU A 116 -5.01 2.76 -4.77
CA LEU A 116 -4.43 1.85 -3.77
C LEU A 116 -5.06 2.09 -2.40
N ARG A 117 -5.53 1.02 -1.76
CA ARG A 117 -6.13 1.07 -0.42
C ARG A 117 -5.95 -0.22 0.37
#